data_AF-A0A530K320-F1
#
_entry.id   AF-A0A530K320-F1
#
_cell.length_a   1.000
_cell.length_b   1.000
_cell.length_c   1.000
_cell.angle_alpha   90.00
_cell.angle_beta   90.00
_cell.angle_gamma   90.00
#
_symmetry.space_group_name_H-M   'P 1'
#
loop_
_entity.id
_entity.type
_entity.pdbx_description
1 polymer ?
#
loop_
_entity_poly.entity_id
_entity_poly.type
_entity_poly.pdbx_seq_one_letter_code
_entity_poly.pdbx_strand_id
1 'polypeptide(L)' 'GQSSSPEGPSGNRHVIIEFESYAVALACFHSSEYQAALKFRRLYSTSHFAIVEGA' A
#
# COMPACT_ATOMS: atom_id res chain seq x y z
N GLY A 1 -10.90 11.49 3.83
CA GLY A 1 -11.23 11.27 5.25
C GLY A 1 -10.25 12.02 6.12
N GLN A 2 -10.60 12.28 7.37
CA GLN A 2 -9.69 12.85 8.36
C GLN A 2 -8.70 11.78 8.81
N SER A 3 -7.42 12.15 9.00
CA SER A 3 -6.39 11.27 9.58
C SER A 3 -5.60 12.03 10.62
N SER A 4 -5.18 11.34 11.68
CA SER A 4 -4.28 11.84 12.71
C SER A 4 -3.17 10.83 12.98
N SER A 5 -1.99 11.32 13.36
CA SER A 5 -0.82 10.52 13.70
C SER A 5 -0.47 10.81 15.15
N PRO A 6 -1.22 10.24 16.12
CA PRO A 6 -1.02 10.55 17.54
C PRO A 6 0.36 10.11 18.04
N GLU A 7 0.97 9.12 17.38
CA GLU A 7 2.30 8.61 17.70
C GLU A 7 3.20 8.62 16.46
N GLY A 8 4.11 9.58 16.41
CA GLY A 8 5.11 9.70 15.35
C GLY A 8 4.57 10.04 13.95
N PRO A 9 5.46 10.29 12.98
CA PRO A 9 5.06 10.63 11.61
C PRO A 9 4.59 9.39 10.84
N SER A 10 3.33 9.40 10.38
CA SER A 10 2.75 8.32 9.56
C SER A 10 2.84 8.60 8.04
N GLY A 11 3.41 9.75 7.66
CA GLY A 11 3.49 10.23 6.28
C GLY A 11 2.32 11.13 5.88
N ASN A 12 2.38 11.68 4.68
CA ASN A 12 1.44 12.71 4.23
C ASN A 12 0.19 12.13 3.54
N ARG A 13 0.17 10.82 3.27
CA ARG A 13 -0.91 10.15 2.55
C ARG A 13 -1.08 8.71 3.00
N HIS A 14 -2.33 8.34 3.29
CA HIS A 14 -2.75 6.98 3.64
C HIS A 14 -3.60 6.39 2.53
N VAL A 15 -3.33 5.14 2.17
CA VAL A 15 -4.09 4.39 1.18
C VAL A 15 -4.38 3.01 1.75
N ILE A 16 -5.65 2.66 1.82
CA ILE A 16 -6.12 1.34 2.26
C ILE A 16 -6.89 0.76 1.09
N ILE A 17 -6.54 -0.48 0.71
CA ILE A 17 -7.20 -1.20 -0.39
C ILE A 17 -7.64 -2.53 0.20
N GLU A 18 -8.95 -2.76 0.17
CA GLU A 18 -9.54 -4.03 0.56
C GLU A 18 -9.60 -4.96 -0.65
N PHE A 19 -9.25 -6.22 -0.43
CA PHE A 19 -9.33 -7.28 -1.43
C PHE A 19 -10.18 -8.42 -0.88
N GLU A 20 -10.76 -9.20 -1.77
CA GLU A 20 -11.58 -10.37 -1.42
C GLU A 20 -10.81 -11.42 -0.60
N SER A 21 -9.50 -11.54 -0.81
CA SER A 21 -8.64 -12.38 0.03
C SER A 21 -7.19 -11.89 0.04
N TYR A 22 -6.43 -12.36 1.04
CA TYR A 22 -4.99 -12.09 1.15
C TYR A 22 -4.20 -12.57 -0.07
N ALA A 23 -4.56 -13.74 -0.62
CA ALA A 23 -3.91 -14.27 -1.82
C ALA A 23 -4.10 -13.37 -3.05
N VAL A 24 -5.29 -12.78 -3.21
CA VAL A 24 -5.57 -11.83 -4.31
C VAL A 24 -4.75 -10.54 -4.14
N ALA A 25 -4.61 -10.05 -2.90
CA ALA A 25 -3.78 -8.87 -2.63
C ALA A 25 -2.30 -9.11 -2.98
N LEU A 26 -1.76 -10.30 -2.63
CA LEU A 26 -0.40 -10.69 -3.01
C LEU A 26 -0.23 -10.85 -4.52
N ALA A 27 -1.18 -11.50 -5.19
CA ALA A 27 -1.16 -11.66 -6.64
C ALA A 27 -1.18 -10.30 -7.35
N CYS A 28 -2.01 -9.37 -6.88
CA CYS A 28 -2.06 -8.00 -7.39
C CYS A 28 -0.71 -7.30 -7.22
N PHE A 29 -0.11 -7.38 -6.02
CA PHE A 29 1.20 -6.78 -5.77
C PHE A 29 2.30 -7.36 -6.68
N HIS A 30 2.29 -8.67 -6.94
CA HIS A 30 3.28 -9.33 -7.81
C HIS A 30 2.96 -9.25 -9.32
N SER A 31 1.81 -8.71 -9.71
CA SER A 31 1.42 -8.58 -11.12
C SER A 31 2.41 -7.71 -11.91
N SER A 32 2.55 -8.01 -13.20
CA SER A 32 3.49 -7.28 -14.07
C SER A 32 3.14 -5.80 -14.19
N GLU A 33 1.84 -5.52 -14.18
CA GLU A 33 1.22 -4.21 -14.26
C GLU A 33 1.53 -3.39 -13.00
N TYR A 34 1.32 -3.97 -11.82
CA TYR A 34 1.64 -3.29 -10.57
C TYR A 34 3.15 -3.10 -10.38
N GLN A 35 3.97 -4.09 -10.76
CA GLN A 35 5.42 -3.97 -10.70
C GLN A 35 5.96 -2.88 -11.64
N ALA A 36 5.34 -2.68 -12.82
CA ALA A 36 5.65 -1.55 -13.68
C ALA A 36 5.31 -0.20 -13.01
N ALA A 37 4.12 -0.08 -12.41
CA ALA A 37 3.71 1.11 -11.67
C ALA A 37 4.58 1.39 -10.43
N LEU A 38 5.02 0.33 -9.73
CA LEU A 38 5.85 0.40 -8.54
C LEU A 38 7.21 1.08 -8.81
N LYS A 39 7.78 0.90 -10.00
CA LYS A 39 9.03 1.58 -10.41
C LYS A 39 8.88 3.09 -10.37
N PHE A 40 7.81 3.61 -10.95
CA PHE A 40 7.51 5.05 -10.90
C PHE A 40 7.25 5.51 -9.47
N ARG A 41 6.46 4.75 -8.70
CA ARG A 41 6.15 5.08 -7.31
C ARG A 41 7.41 5.25 -6.46
N ARG A 42 8.41 4.37 -6.62
CA ARG A 42 9.68 4.43 -5.89
C ARG A 42 10.55 5.62 -6.26
N LEU A 43 10.48 6.11 -7.50
CA LEU A 43 11.26 7.27 -7.94
C LEU A 43 10.72 8.60 -7.38
N TYR A 44 9.40 8.67 -7.15
CA TYR A 44 8.73 9.93 -6.77
C TYR A 44 8.19 9.93 -5.34
N SER A 45 8.29 8.81 -4.60
CA SER A 45 7.77 8.72 -3.24
C SER A 45 8.48 7.67 -2.38
N THR A 46 8.61 8.00 -1.11
CA THR A 46 8.93 7.04 -0.04
C THR A 46 7.64 6.61 0.63
N SER A 47 7.47 5.31 0.87
CA SER A 47 6.26 4.77 1.50
C SER A 47 6.56 3.56 2.36
N HIS A 48 5.79 3.37 3.42
CA HIS A 48 5.63 2.07 4.06
C HIS A 48 4.48 1.32 3.39
N PHE A 49 4.71 0.06 3.05
CA PHE A 49 3.72 -0.78 2.36
C PHE A 49 3.62 -2.11 3.09
N ALA A 50 2.41 -2.49 3.47
CA ALA A 50 2.12 -3.76 4.12
C ALA A 50 0.89 -4.39 3.49
N ILE A 51 0.89 -5.71 3.39
CA ILE A 51 -0.28 -6.52 3.03
C ILE A 51 -0.55 -7.35 4.27
N VAL A 52 -1.78 -7.27 4.79
CA VAL A 52 -2.17 -7.88 6.06
C VAL A 52 -3.42 -8.71 5.81
N GLU A 53 -3.46 -9.90 6.38
CA GLU A 53 -4.66 -10.76 6.37
C GLU A 53 -5.66 -10.25 7.41
N GLY A 54 -6.93 -10.12 7.03
CA GLY A 54 -8.01 -9.79 7.96
C GLY A 54 -8.33 -10.96 8.89
N ALA A 55 -8.80 -10.66 10.09
CA ALA A 55 -9.24 -11.66 11.07
C ALA A 55 -10.66 -12.18 10.78
#